data_AF-A0A951LMG9-F1
#
_entry.id   AF-A0A951LMG9-F1
#
_cell.length_a   1.000
_cell.length_b   1.000
_cell.length_c   1.000
_cell.angle_alpha   90.00
_cell.angle_beta   90.00
_cell.angle_gamma   90.00
#
_symmetry.space_group_name_H-M   'P 1'
#
loop_
_entity.id
_entity.type
_entity.pdbx_description
1 polymer ?
#
loop_
_entity_poly.entity_id
_entity_poly.type
_entity_poly.pdbx_seq_one_letter_code
_entity_poly.pdbx_strand_id
1 'polypeptide(L)'
;MADDNSPPDRLSNNPRSPHFDMGALQRGVGIRFKGRERDDVEEYCASEGWIRVAAGRAVDRHGVPVTVKLSGEVETWWRDAGEGGEEAAEEGEAGEAGQDA
;
A
#
# COMPACT_ATOMS: atom_id res chain seq x y z
N MET A 1 -9.94 -18.00 22.24
CA MET A 1 -9.43 -18.22 20.87
C MET A 1 -8.75 -16.93 20.50
N ALA A 2 -7.48 -16.95 20.09
CA ALA A 2 -6.78 -15.73 19.70
C ALA A 2 -7.59 -15.04 18.60
N ASP A 3 -8.05 -13.83 18.89
CA ASP A 3 -8.58 -12.92 17.91
C ASP A 3 -7.47 -12.74 16.87
N ASP A 4 -7.56 -13.48 15.76
CA ASP A 4 -6.69 -13.42 14.58
C ASP A 4 -6.93 -12.09 13.86
N ASN A 5 -6.77 -11.01 14.59
CA ASN A 5 -6.98 -9.65 14.16
C ASN A 5 -5.65 -9.06 13.67
N SER A 6 -4.88 -9.86 12.94
CA SER A 6 -3.59 -9.49 12.37
C SER A 6 -3.67 -9.59 10.85
N PRO A 7 -2.98 -8.72 10.09
CA PRO A 7 -2.88 -8.86 8.64
C PRO A 7 -2.27 -10.19 8.20
N PRO A 8 -2.56 -10.64 6.96
CA PRO A 8 -1.91 -11.80 6.38
C PRO A 8 -0.38 -11.65 6.38
N ASP A 9 0.35 -12.75 6.56
CA ASP A 9 1.81 -12.75 6.53
C ASP A 9 2.39 -12.28 5.18
N ARG A 10 1.69 -12.60 4.09
CA ARG A 10 2.04 -12.19 2.73
C ARG A 10 0.80 -11.71 2.00
N LEU A 11 0.87 -10.50 1.46
CA LEU A 11 -0.20 -9.88 0.70
C LEU A 11 0.37 -9.14 -0.51
N SER A 12 -0.33 -9.23 -1.64
CA SER A 12 -0.03 -8.50 -2.86
C SER A 12 -1.27 -7.75 -3.35
N ASN A 13 -1.07 -6.53 -3.84
CA ASN A 13 -2.12 -5.77 -4.51
C ASN A 13 -2.37 -6.23 -5.96
N ASN A 14 -1.50 -7.08 -6.52
CA ASN A 14 -1.56 -7.51 -7.90
C ASN A 14 -2.51 -8.72 -8.04
N PRO A 15 -3.63 -8.61 -8.80
CA PRO A 15 -4.59 -9.70 -8.97
C PRO A 15 -4.04 -10.98 -9.58
N ARG A 16 -2.85 -10.94 -10.19
CA ARG A 16 -2.17 -12.09 -10.79
C ARG A 16 -1.30 -12.86 -9.78
N SER A 17 -1.08 -12.30 -8.59
CA SER A 17 -0.30 -12.95 -7.53
C SER A 17 -1.14 -14.00 -6.80
N PRO A 18 -0.56 -15.16 -6.41
CA PRO A 18 -1.25 -16.12 -5.55
C PRO A 18 -1.54 -15.58 -4.13
N HIS A 19 -0.94 -14.43 -3.77
CA HIS A 19 -1.13 -13.75 -2.49
C HIS A 19 -2.02 -12.52 -2.62
N PHE A 20 -2.84 -12.44 -3.67
CA PHE A 20 -3.86 -11.41 -3.81
C PHE A 20 -5.07 -11.75 -2.94
N ASP A 21 -5.42 -10.84 -2.04
CA ASP A 21 -6.62 -10.93 -1.22
C ASP A 21 -7.34 -9.58 -1.19
N MET A 22 -8.47 -9.52 -1.89
CA MET A 22 -9.27 -8.31 -1.99
C MET A 22 -9.88 -7.88 -0.64
N GLY A 23 -10.23 -8.83 0.24
CA GLY A 23 -10.82 -8.52 1.54
C GLY A 23 -9.81 -7.86 2.47
N ALA A 24 -8.58 -8.38 2.51
CA ALA A 24 -7.49 -7.77 3.26
C ALA A 24 -7.11 -6.39 2.71
N LEU A 25 -7.06 -6.22 1.38
CA LEU A 25 -6.77 -4.94 0.75
C LEU A 25 -7.86 -3.89 1.04
N GLN A 26 -9.14 -4.28 1.00
CA GLN A 26 -10.25 -3.37 1.32
C GLN A 26 -10.26 -2.94 2.79
N ARG A 27 -9.92 -3.85 3.70
CA ARG A 27 -9.76 -3.53 5.12
C ARG A 27 -8.60 -2.55 5.38
N GLY A 28 -7.58 -2.61 4.53
CA GLY A 28 -6.42 -1.74 4.57
C GLY A 28 -5.35 -2.23 5.54
N VAL A 29 -4.13 -2.42 5.01
CA VAL A 29 -2.95 -2.84 5.79
C VAL A 29 -1.96 -1.67 5.85
N GLY A 30 -1.48 -1.38 7.06
CA GLY A 30 -0.35 -0.50 7.31
C GLY A 30 0.94 -1.31 7.31
N ILE A 31 2.00 -0.77 6.70
CA ILE A 31 3.29 -1.45 6.57
C ILE A 31 4.39 -0.51 7.05
N ARG A 32 5.26 -1.00 7.93
CA ARG A 32 6.48 -0.33 8.36
C ARG A 32 7.68 -1.19 7.99
N PHE A 33 8.61 -0.59 7.26
CA PHE A 33 9.83 -1.24 6.80
C PHE A 33 11.06 -0.52 7.33
N LYS A 34 11.91 -1.24 8.07
CA LYS A 34 13.10 -0.68 8.75
C LYS A 34 12.77 0.60 9.55
N GLY A 35 11.69 0.55 10.33
CA GLY A 35 11.24 1.67 11.16
C GLY A 35 10.55 2.83 10.41
N ARG A 36 10.32 2.74 9.10
CA ARG A 36 9.59 3.76 8.32
C ARG A 36 8.29 3.22 7.76
N GLU A 37 7.19 3.94 7.96
CA GLU A 37 5.92 3.61 7.30
C GLU A 37 6.04 3.77 5.78
N ARG A 38 5.41 2.85 5.05
CA ARG A 38 5.41 2.81 3.59
C ARG A 38 3.99 2.63 3.07
N ASP A 39 3.60 3.49 2.14
CA ASP A 39 2.36 3.42 1.36
C ASP A 39 2.60 2.91 -0.08
N ASP A 40 3.85 2.95 -0.56
CA ASP A 40 4.27 2.57 -1.91
C ASP A 40 4.50 1.06 -2.11
N VAL A 41 3.93 0.23 -1.23
CA VAL A 41 4.17 -1.22 -1.19
C VAL A 41 3.17 -1.97 -2.06
N GLU A 42 3.69 -2.70 -3.04
CA GLU A 42 2.91 -3.54 -3.96
C GLU A 42 2.73 -4.96 -3.40
N GLU A 43 3.73 -5.47 -2.67
CA GLU A 43 3.70 -6.78 -2.03
C GLU A 43 4.63 -6.81 -0.82
N TYR A 44 4.29 -7.55 0.23
CA TYR A 44 5.19 -7.80 1.36
C TYR A 44 5.16 -9.26 1.79
N CYS A 45 6.20 -9.69 2.49
CA CYS A 45 6.19 -10.90 3.31
C CYS A 45 6.84 -10.58 4.66
N ALA A 46 6.06 -10.66 5.74
CA ALA A 46 6.49 -10.32 7.07
C ALA A 46 7.45 -11.38 7.64
N SER A 47 7.11 -12.67 7.50
CA SER A 47 7.95 -13.79 7.95
C SER A 47 9.31 -13.85 7.26
N GLU A 48 9.36 -13.59 5.96
CA GLU A 48 10.63 -13.57 5.21
C GLU A 48 11.35 -12.20 5.28
N GLY A 49 10.70 -11.16 5.83
CA GLY A 49 11.30 -9.84 6.01
C GLY A 49 11.64 -9.13 4.71
N TRP A 50 10.66 -8.95 3.81
CA TRP A 50 10.86 -8.14 2.61
C TRP A 50 9.59 -7.45 2.11
N ILE A 51 9.79 -6.37 1.34
CA ILE A 51 8.74 -5.66 0.60
C ILE A 51 9.13 -5.53 -0.88
N ARG A 52 8.13 -5.42 -1.75
CA ARG A 52 8.25 -4.95 -3.13
C ARG A 52 7.57 -3.60 -3.22
N VAL A 53 8.32 -2.62 -3.72
CA VAL A 53 7.83 -1.25 -3.93
C VAL A 53 7.95 -0.86 -5.39
N ALA A 54 7.08 0.03 -5.86
CA ALA A 54 7.21 0.59 -7.19
C ALA A 54 8.50 1.42 -7.33
N ALA A 55 9.26 1.17 -8.39
CA ALA A 55 10.48 1.89 -8.71
C ALA A 55 10.14 3.21 -9.42
N GLY A 56 9.63 4.17 -8.65
CA GLY A 56 9.18 5.46 -9.18
C GLY A 56 7.99 5.30 -10.14
N ARG A 57 7.99 6.08 -11.23
CA ARG A 57 6.90 6.09 -12.24
C ARG A 57 7.11 5.10 -13.39
N ALA A 58 8.13 4.25 -13.31
CA ALA A 58 8.44 3.31 -14.38
C ALA A 58 7.40 2.19 -14.45
N VAL A 59 6.86 1.95 -15.63
CA VAL A 59 5.96 0.83 -15.92
C VAL A 59 6.56 -0.06 -17.01
N ASP A 60 6.23 -1.35 -16.99
CA ASP A 60 6.62 -2.29 -18.01
C ASP A 60 5.78 -2.11 -19.30
N ARG A 61 6.02 -2.97 -20.30
CA ARG A 61 5.28 -2.95 -21.58
C ARG A 61 3.78 -3.26 -21.46
N HIS A 62 3.35 -3.77 -20.30
CA HIS A 62 1.96 -4.10 -19.99
C HIS A 62 1.31 -3.05 -19.08
N GLY A 63 2.02 -1.95 -18.76
CA GLY A 63 1.54 -0.91 -17.87
C GLY A 63 1.62 -1.27 -16.39
N VAL A 64 2.32 -2.36 -16.02
CA VAL A 64 2.50 -2.76 -14.63
C VAL A 64 3.70 -2.03 -14.05
N PRO A 65 3.60 -1.44 -12.83
CA PRO A 65 4.74 -0.81 -12.19
C PRO A 65 5.95 -1.74 -12.12
N VAL A 66 7.11 -1.21 -12.47
CA VAL A 66 8.37 -1.92 -12.25
C VAL A 66 8.63 -1.91 -10.75
N THR A 67 8.69 -3.08 -10.12
CA THR A 67 8.92 -3.17 -8.67
C THR A 67 10.34 -3.55 -8.32
N VAL A 68 10.85 -3.04 -7.19
CA VAL A 68 12.11 -3.46 -6.58
C VAL A 68 11.86 -4.16 -5.25
N LYS A 69 12.56 -5.28 -5.01
CA LYS A 69 12.50 -6.00 -3.74
C LYS A 69 13.52 -5.40 -2.76
N LEU A 70 13.04 -5.03 -1.57
CA LEU A 70 13.85 -4.55 -0.47
C LEU A 70 13.72 -5.52 0.70
N SER A 71 14.85 -6.00 1.23
CA SER A 71 14.88 -6.90 2.38
C SER A 71 15.21 -6.15 3.68
N GLY A 72 14.56 -6.54 4.77
CA GLY A 72 14.67 -5.92 6.09
C GLY A 72 13.50 -6.25 7.00
N GLU A 73 13.52 -5.69 8.21
CA GLU A 73 12.41 -5.81 9.15
C GLU A 73 11.11 -5.23 8.57
N VAL A 74 10.05 -6.02 8.63
CA VAL A 74 8.69 -5.70 8.16
C VAL A 74 7.72 -5.87 9.32
N GLU A 75 7.02 -4.81 9.65
CA GLU A 75 5.91 -4.82 10.60
C GLU A 75 4.62 -4.49 9.86
N THR A 76 3.51 -5.17 10.20
CA THR A 76 2.20 -4.97 9.56
C THR A 76 1.10 -4.86 10.61
N TRP A 77 0.10 -4.03 10.34
CA TRP A 77 -1.08 -3.85 11.19
C TRP A 77 -2.31 -3.51 10.34
N TRP A 78 -3.52 -3.70 10.88
CA TRP A 78 -4.74 -3.24 10.22
C TRP A 78 -4.91 -1.73 10.39
N ARG A 79 -5.23 -1.01 9.31
CA ARG A 79 -5.50 0.43 9.38
C ARG A 79 -6.81 0.75 10.11
N ASP A 80 -7.76 -0.18 10.18
CA ASP A 80 -9.02 0.02 10.92
C ASP A 80 -8.88 -0.14 12.44
N ALA A 81 -7.80 -0.75 12.92
CA ALA A 81 -7.60 -1.04 14.35
C ALA A 81 -7.31 0.21 15.22
N GLY A 82 -7.35 1.41 14.63
CA GLY A 82 -7.32 2.68 15.33
C GLY A 82 -7.76 3.82 14.43
N GLU A 83 -8.92 4.43 14.70
CA GLU A 83 -9.24 5.79 14.28
C GLU A 83 -8.03 6.69 14.59
N GLY A 84 -7.26 7.11 13.57
CA GLY A 84 -6.03 7.88 13.78
C GLY A 84 -5.08 8.03 12.59
N GLY A 85 -5.54 7.78 11.36
CA GLY A 85 -4.86 8.26 10.15
C GLY A 85 -5.68 9.39 9.55
N GLU A 86 -5.43 10.61 10.02
CA GLU A 86 -6.06 11.85 9.54
C GLU A 86 -6.13 11.92 8.01
N GLU A 87 -7.32 12.30 7.54
CA GLU A 87 -7.63 12.99 6.30
C GLU A 87 -6.46 13.23 5.33
N ALA A 88 -6.40 12.41 4.28
CA ALA A 88 -5.98 12.90 2.98
C ALA A 88 -7.25 13.26 2.17
N ALA A 89 -8.03 14.21 2.68
CA ALA A 89 -8.97 14.99 1.90
C ALA A 89 -8.26 16.32 1.60
N GLU A 90 -8.03 16.63 0.32
CA GLU A 90 -8.74 17.71 -0.39
C GLU A 90 -7.80 18.95 -0.49
N GLU A 91 -7.64 19.73 -1.56
CA GLU A 91 -8.32 19.92 -2.85
C GLU A 91 -7.30 20.51 -3.85
N GLY A 92 -7.56 20.32 -5.14
CA GLY A 92 -7.01 21.12 -6.22
C GLY A 92 -8.15 21.41 -7.19
N GLU A 93 -9.01 22.32 -6.75
CA GLU A 93 -10.27 22.76 -7.35
C GLU A 93 -10.14 23.21 -8.82
N ALA A 94 -11.23 23.02 -9.56
CA ALA A 94 -11.35 23.32 -10.97
C ALA A 94 -11.61 24.81 -11.25
N GLY A 95 -11.08 25.29 -12.38
CA GLY A 95 -11.76 26.26 -13.25
C GLY A 95 -11.62 27.75 -12.91
N GLU A 96 -11.00 28.49 -13.84
CA GLU A 96 -11.40 29.87 -14.11
C GLU A 96 -11.53 30.04 -15.63
N ALA A 97 -12.75 30.32 -16.09
CA ALA A 97 -13.09 30.68 -17.46
C ALA A 97 -13.80 32.04 -17.45
N GLY A 98 -13.22 33.01 -18.16
CA GLY A 98 -13.83 34.30 -18.52
C GLY A 98 -13.93 35.31 -17.37
N GLN A 99 -13.88 36.63 -17.55
CA GLN A 99 -14.01 37.45 -18.75
C GLN A 99 -13.68 38.91 -18.35
N ASP A 100 -12.80 39.60 -19.07
CA ASP A 100 -12.51 41.04 -18.95
C ASP A 100 -12.19 41.55 -20.36
N ALA A 101 -12.66 42.66 -20.90
CA ALA A 101 -13.78 43.56 -20.64
C ALA A 101 -14.04 44.25 -22.00
#